data_AF-F4RS23-F1
#
_entry.id   AF-F4RS23-F1
#
_cell.length_a   1.000
_cell.length_b   1.000
_cell.length_c   1.000
_cell.angle_alpha   90.00
_cell.angle_beta   90.00
_cell.angle_gamma   90.00
#
_symmetry.space_group_name_H-M   'P 1'
#
loop_
_entity.id
_entity.type
_entity.pdbx_description
1 polymer ?
#
loop_
_entity_poly.entity_id
_entity_poly.type
_entity_poly.pdbx_seq_one_letter_code
_entity_poly.pdbx_strand_id
1 'polypeptide(L)'
;MENCSNKSTLFLTSAFIGLLIATHACATVLMPRQMIAAQANTRMMSEGCPNHGGAQTACSVVSGNWSTKSYNCPKSTISAAALMTVTDAILIDTKNAKKVTTWPGFPTTCKGEKYYVDHGSWTLFYSVAATCQCKDDVTPDCNGATGLSEKACNIASFDLCGLIEKDNPSVPCTAA
;
A
#
# COMPACT_ATOMS: atom_id res chain seq x y z
N MET A 1 -28.02 -22.46 -0.64
CA MET A 1 -27.40 -22.49 -1.98
C MET A 1 -28.10 -23.59 -2.75
N GLU A 2 -28.85 -23.18 -3.77
CA GLU A 2 -29.31 -24.08 -4.82
C GLU A 2 -28.11 -24.78 -5.48
N ASN A 3 -28.23 -26.11 -5.52
CA ASN A 3 -28.06 -26.95 -6.70
C ASN A 3 -26.73 -26.86 -7.50
N CYS A 4 -25.83 -27.79 -7.21
CA CYS A 4 -25.08 -28.48 -8.26
C CYS A 4 -25.43 -29.97 -8.19
N SER A 5 -26.24 -30.41 -9.16
CA SER A 5 -26.68 -31.77 -9.38
C SER A 5 -25.60 -32.62 -10.06
N ASN A 6 -25.16 -33.67 -9.36
CA ASN A 6 -25.11 -35.09 -9.76
C ASN A 6 -24.50 -35.51 -11.13
N LYS A 7 -23.46 -36.37 -11.09
CA LYS A 7 -23.44 -37.77 -11.62
C LYS A 7 -22.04 -38.38 -11.47
N SER A 8 -21.91 -39.39 -10.61
CA SER A 8 -21.82 -40.85 -10.92
C SER A 8 -20.36 -41.34 -11.08
N THR A 9 -19.82 -41.97 -10.05
CA THR A 9 -19.71 -43.44 -9.85
C THR A 9 -18.48 -44.03 -10.56
N LEU A 10 -17.49 -44.53 -9.81
CA LEU A 10 -16.84 -45.82 -10.12
C LEU A 10 -15.87 -46.30 -9.00
N PHE A 11 -16.25 -47.44 -8.39
CA PHE A 11 -15.49 -48.63 -7.95
C PHE A 11 -14.37 -48.62 -6.88
N LEU A 12 -14.59 -49.58 -5.95
CA LEU A 12 -13.70 -50.65 -5.46
C LEU A 12 -12.71 -50.42 -4.30
N THR A 13 -12.96 -51.25 -3.29
CA THR A 13 -12.02 -52.06 -2.48
C THR A 13 -11.22 -51.41 -1.36
N SER A 14 -11.69 -51.76 -0.16
CA SER A 14 -10.97 -52.04 1.08
C SER A 14 -9.46 -52.31 0.92
N ALA A 15 -8.62 -51.50 1.57
CA ALA A 15 -7.51 -51.94 2.43
C ALA A 15 -6.76 -50.73 3.00
N PHE A 16 -6.22 -50.92 4.22
CA PHE A 16 -5.29 -50.07 4.96
C PHE A 16 -5.84 -48.81 5.64
N ILE A 17 -6.21 -48.99 6.92
CA ILE A 17 -6.23 -47.92 7.93
C ILE A 17 -4.78 -47.51 8.19
N GLY A 18 -4.26 -46.63 7.34
CA GLY A 18 -3.08 -45.82 7.62
C GLY A 18 -3.54 -44.52 8.28
N LEU A 19 -3.19 -44.32 9.54
CA LEU A 19 -3.47 -43.11 10.31
C LEU A 19 -2.67 -41.93 9.72
N LEU A 20 -3.24 -41.25 8.72
CA LEU A 20 -2.74 -39.97 8.23
C LEU A 20 -3.23 -38.88 9.18
N ILE A 21 -2.35 -38.48 10.09
CA ILE A 21 -2.49 -37.24 10.86
C ILE A 21 -2.43 -36.10 9.84
N ALA A 22 -3.60 -35.61 9.45
CA ALA A 22 -3.73 -34.39 8.66
C ALA A 22 -3.34 -33.21 9.57
N THR A 23 -2.04 -32.93 9.64
CA THR A 23 -1.54 -31.64 10.09
C THR A 23 -2.14 -30.60 9.16
N HIS A 24 -3.16 -29.91 9.65
CA HIS A 24 -3.66 -28.69 9.05
C HIS A 24 -2.52 -27.68 9.16
N ALA A 25 -1.63 -27.68 8.16
CA ALA A 25 -0.88 -26.50 7.83
C ALA A 25 -1.94 -25.45 7.50
N CYS A 26 -2.27 -24.63 8.50
CA CYS A 26 -2.82 -23.31 8.25
C CYS A 26 -1.76 -22.64 7.39
N ALA A 27 -1.91 -22.77 6.07
CA ALA A 27 -1.31 -21.86 5.14
C ALA A 27 -1.85 -20.51 5.58
N THR A 28 -1.06 -19.79 6.35
CA THR A 28 -1.13 -18.35 6.39
C THR A 28 -0.97 -17.96 4.94
N VAL A 29 -2.10 -17.77 4.27
CA VAL A 29 -2.17 -17.01 3.05
C VAL A 29 -1.53 -15.70 3.45
N LEU A 30 -0.24 -15.54 3.12
CA LEU A 30 0.39 -14.25 2.99
C LEU A 30 -0.56 -13.52 2.07
N MET A 31 -1.41 -12.68 2.65
CA MET A 31 -2.32 -11.87 1.87
C MET A 31 -1.45 -11.16 0.83
N PRO A 32 -1.74 -11.33 -0.47
CA PRO A 32 -0.99 -10.62 -1.48
C PRO A 32 -1.10 -9.15 -1.11
N ARG A 33 0.05 -8.47 -0.95
CA ARG A 33 0.12 -7.02 -0.79
C ARG A 33 -0.89 -6.44 -1.79
N GLN A 34 -1.96 -5.81 -1.32
CA GLN A 34 -2.90 -5.15 -2.23
C GLN A 34 -2.21 -3.90 -2.74
N MET A 35 -1.41 -4.09 -3.78
CA MET A 35 -0.63 -3.07 -4.45
C MET A 35 -1.56 -2.41 -5.45
N ILE A 36 -2.05 -1.23 -5.07
CA ILE A 36 -2.77 -0.37 -6.00
C ILE A 36 -1.72 0.32 -6.85
N ALA A 37 -1.42 -0.27 -8.01
CA ALA A 37 -0.62 0.36 -9.04
C ALA A 37 -1.52 1.31 -9.84
N ALA A 38 -1.85 2.46 -9.25
CA ALA A 38 -2.97 3.27 -9.77
C ALA A 38 -2.56 4.20 -10.91
N GLN A 39 -1.44 4.92 -10.83
CA GLN A 39 -1.13 5.96 -11.82
C GLN A 39 0.26 6.58 -11.62
N ALA A 40 0.64 7.34 -12.65
CA ALA A 40 1.85 8.15 -12.76
C ALA A 40 1.88 9.34 -11.78
N ASN A 41 2.58 9.24 -10.65
CA ASN A 41 2.83 10.44 -9.82
C ASN A 41 4.03 11.23 -10.36
N THR A 42 3.76 12.30 -11.10
CA THR A 42 4.81 13.09 -11.78
C THR A 42 5.54 14.06 -10.84
N ARG A 43 4.89 14.52 -9.77
CA ARG A 43 5.43 15.58 -8.90
C ARG A 43 6.51 15.08 -7.93
N MET A 44 6.32 13.91 -7.33
CA MET A 44 7.30 13.36 -6.37
C MET A 44 8.57 12.85 -7.06
N MET A 45 8.47 12.49 -8.34
CA MET A 45 9.60 12.01 -9.12
C MET A 45 10.55 13.11 -9.55
N SER A 46 10.07 14.33 -9.81
CA SER A 46 10.96 15.47 -10.09
C SER A 46 11.86 15.82 -8.90
N GLU A 47 11.46 15.50 -7.66
CA GLU A 47 12.30 15.66 -6.47
C GLU A 47 13.25 14.46 -6.26
N GLY A 48 12.81 13.23 -6.52
CA GLY A 48 13.57 12.01 -6.27
C GLY A 48 14.48 11.53 -7.42
N CYS A 49 14.24 11.98 -8.65
CA CYS A 49 14.91 11.52 -9.88
C CYS A 49 15.34 12.71 -10.77
N PRO A 50 16.28 13.55 -10.30
CA PRO A 50 16.62 14.82 -10.96
C PRO A 50 17.44 14.67 -12.25
N ASN A 51 17.97 13.48 -12.56
CA ASN A 51 18.96 13.28 -13.62
C ASN A 51 18.40 13.22 -15.05
N HIS A 52 17.08 13.30 -15.20
CA HIS A 52 16.43 13.29 -16.50
C HIS A 52 15.69 14.62 -16.64
N GLY A 53 16.05 15.45 -17.61
CA GLY A 53 15.69 16.87 -17.73
C GLY A 53 14.20 17.21 -17.95
N GLY A 54 13.27 16.52 -17.29
CA GLY A 54 11.83 16.70 -17.38
C GLY A 54 11.06 15.95 -16.27
N ALA A 55 9.73 16.10 -16.26
CA ALA A 55 8.86 15.39 -15.32
C ALA A 55 8.87 13.89 -15.62
N GLN A 56 9.42 13.09 -14.70
CA GLN A 56 9.47 11.64 -14.82
C GLN A 56 8.19 11.00 -14.28
N THR A 57 7.67 10.04 -15.03
CA THR A 57 6.51 9.25 -14.62
C THR A 57 6.99 8.00 -13.87
N ALA A 58 6.31 7.64 -12.78
CA ALA A 58 6.56 6.41 -12.02
C ALA A 58 5.27 5.72 -11.65
N CYS A 59 5.34 4.41 -11.49
CA CYS A 59 4.24 3.67 -10.90
C CYS A 59 4.24 3.88 -9.39
N SER A 60 3.16 4.49 -8.90
CA SER A 60 2.88 4.59 -7.48
C SER A 60 2.54 3.22 -6.92
N VAL A 61 3.24 2.78 -5.88
CA VAL A 61 2.97 1.54 -5.16
C VAL A 61 2.87 1.82 -3.67
N VAL A 62 1.84 1.29 -3.02
CA VAL A 62 1.77 1.28 -1.55
C VAL A 62 2.50 0.07 -1.00
N SER A 63 3.23 0.25 0.08
CA SER A 63 3.90 -0.84 0.78
C SER A 63 2.92 -1.71 1.57
N GLY A 64 3.36 -2.91 1.99
CA GLY A 64 2.50 -3.86 2.71
C GLY A 64 2.07 -3.40 4.11
N ASN A 65 2.74 -2.40 4.69
CA ASN A 65 2.36 -1.75 5.95
C ASN A 65 1.32 -0.65 5.77
N TRP A 66 0.95 -0.31 4.53
CA TRP A 66 -0.18 0.57 4.26
C TRP A 66 -1.47 -0.18 4.58
N SER A 67 -1.96 0.01 5.81
CA SER A 67 -3.17 -0.67 6.28
C SER A 67 -4.39 -0.13 5.55
N THR A 68 -5.22 -1.03 5.03
CA THR A 68 -6.58 -0.73 4.54
C THR A 68 -7.63 -0.84 5.64
N LYS A 69 -7.20 -0.92 6.91
CA LYS A 69 -8.09 -1.02 8.07
C LYS A 69 -8.42 0.35 8.63
N SER A 70 -9.46 0.37 9.46
CA SER A 70 -9.78 1.54 10.28
C SER A 70 -8.70 1.79 11.34
N TYR A 71 -8.63 3.02 11.83
CA TYR A 71 -7.73 3.44 12.91
C TYR A 71 -8.51 4.09 14.03
N ASN A 72 -8.20 3.72 15.27
CA ASN A 72 -8.73 4.35 16.47
C ASN A 72 -7.79 5.49 16.89
N CYS A 73 -8.34 6.68 16.95
CA CYS A 73 -7.71 7.87 17.49
C CYS A 73 -8.34 8.21 18.86
N PRO A 74 -7.74 9.12 19.66
CA PRO A 74 -8.26 9.45 20.99
C PRO A 74 -9.72 9.91 21.04
N LYS A 75 -10.20 10.65 20.02
CA LYS A 75 -11.58 11.19 19.99
C LYS A 75 -12.45 10.62 18.88
N SER A 76 -11.88 9.87 17.95
CA SER A 76 -12.59 9.41 16.75
C SER A 76 -12.01 8.12 16.16
N THR A 77 -12.76 7.49 15.27
CA THR A 77 -12.29 6.38 14.45
C THR A 77 -12.22 6.83 13.00
N ILE A 78 -11.04 6.68 12.39
CA ILE A 78 -10.84 6.88 10.96
C ILE A 78 -11.27 5.58 10.28
N SER A 79 -12.29 5.62 9.44
CA SER A 79 -12.74 4.43 8.72
C SER A 79 -11.76 4.03 7.62
N ALA A 80 -11.68 2.73 7.34
CA ALA A 80 -10.97 2.19 6.18
C ALA A 80 -11.32 2.95 4.88
N ALA A 81 -12.60 3.24 4.64
CA ALA A 81 -13.06 3.94 3.43
C ALA A 81 -12.53 5.38 3.33
N ALA A 82 -12.50 6.11 4.45
CA ALA A 82 -11.94 7.47 4.48
C ALA A 82 -10.42 7.44 4.22
N LEU A 83 -9.70 6.47 4.81
CA LEU A 83 -8.28 6.29 4.60
C LEU A 83 -7.96 5.93 3.13
N MET A 84 -8.75 5.03 2.53
CA MET A 84 -8.63 4.65 1.12
C MET A 84 -8.85 5.84 0.18
N THR A 85 -9.85 6.68 0.45
CA THR A 85 -10.12 7.87 -0.37
C THR A 85 -8.93 8.84 -0.40
N VAL A 86 -8.30 9.05 0.75
CA VAL A 86 -7.10 9.91 0.84
C VAL A 86 -5.89 9.23 0.20
N THR A 87 -5.75 7.91 0.35
CA THR A 87 -4.69 7.12 -0.26
C THR A 87 -4.75 7.23 -1.80
N ASP A 88 -5.91 7.00 -2.39
CA ASP A 88 -6.10 7.10 -3.84
C ASP A 88 -5.73 8.50 -4.35
N ALA A 89 -6.14 9.56 -3.63
CA ALA A 89 -5.78 10.92 -3.98
C ALA A 89 -4.24 11.14 -3.96
N ILE A 90 -3.53 10.62 -2.94
CA ILE A 90 -2.06 10.72 -2.84
C ILE A 90 -1.38 9.98 -4.00
N LEU A 91 -1.83 8.77 -4.32
CA LEU A 91 -1.21 7.94 -5.37
C LEU A 91 -1.37 8.55 -6.76
N ILE A 92 -2.47 9.28 -6.99
CA ILE A 92 -2.73 10.03 -8.22
C ILE A 92 -1.92 11.33 -8.25
N ASP A 93 -2.03 12.15 -7.20
CA ASP A 93 -1.41 13.49 -7.16
C ASP A 93 -1.10 13.94 -5.74
N THR A 94 0.18 14.25 -5.51
CA THR A 94 0.68 14.74 -4.22
C THR A 94 0.67 16.27 -4.10
N LYS A 95 -0.05 17.01 -4.96
CA LYS A 95 -0.13 18.48 -4.90
C LYS A 95 -0.46 19.04 -3.51
N ASN A 96 -1.34 18.33 -2.78
CA ASN A 96 -1.84 18.75 -1.47
C ASN A 96 -0.94 18.28 -0.31
N ALA A 97 0.08 17.48 -0.61
CA ALA A 97 1.02 17.00 0.38
C ALA A 97 2.05 18.08 0.70
N LYS A 98 2.41 18.16 1.98
CA LYS A 98 3.43 19.09 2.49
C LYS A 98 4.63 18.29 2.96
N LYS A 99 5.80 18.68 2.49
CA LYS A 99 7.08 18.05 2.85
C LYS A 99 7.50 18.45 4.26
N VAL A 100 8.07 17.51 5.02
CA VAL A 100 8.62 17.76 6.36
C VAL A 100 10.03 17.19 6.48
N THR A 101 10.85 17.77 7.33
CA THR A 101 12.21 17.29 7.60
C THR A 101 12.24 16.29 8.77
N THR A 102 11.32 16.43 9.71
CA THR A 102 11.18 15.59 10.91
C THR A 102 9.74 15.17 11.15
N TRP A 103 9.56 14.00 11.76
CA TRP A 103 8.24 13.52 12.18
C TRP A 103 7.84 14.19 13.50
N PRO A 104 6.53 14.43 13.76
CA PRO A 104 6.08 15.06 14.99
C PRO A 104 6.07 14.05 16.16
N GLY A 105 7.26 13.65 16.61
CA GLY A 105 7.46 12.97 17.88
C GLY A 105 7.03 11.51 17.98
N PHE A 106 6.38 10.92 16.96
CA PHE A 106 6.08 9.50 16.95
C PHE A 106 7.21 8.66 16.32
N PRO A 107 7.58 7.50 16.92
CA PRO A 107 8.57 6.60 16.34
C PRO A 107 8.01 6.01 15.05
N THR A 108 8.79 6.06 13.98
CA THR A 108 8.41 5.48 12.70
C THR A 108 9.62 4.88 12.00
N THR A 109 9.39 3.75 11.33
CA THR A 109 10.37 3.02 10.51
C THR A 109 10.38 3.48 9.06
N CYS A 110 9.57 4.47 8.72
CA CYS A 110 9.45 5.01 7.37
C CYS A 110 10.77 5.54 6.82
N LYS A 111 11.03 5.22 5.56
CA LYS A 111 12.23 5.61 4.82
C LYS A 111 11.86 6.46 3.61
N GLY A 112 12.78 7.35 3.23
CA GLY A 112 12.60 8.26 2.12
C GLY A 112 12.13 9.65 2.52
N GLU A 113 11.64 10.39 1.54
CA GLU A 113 11.17 11.76 1.70
C GLU A 113 9.85 11.77 2.49
N LYS A 114 9.68 12.74 3.39
CA LYS A 114 8.61 12.72 4.38
C LYS A 114 7.54 13.74 4.04
N TYR A 115 6.29 13.32 4.06
CA TYR A 115 5.15 14.16 3.73
C TYR A 115 4.01 13.98 4.73
N TYR A 116 3.11 14.98 4.74
CA TYR A 116 1.82 14.83 5.36
C TYR A 116 0.70 15.44 4.52
N VAL A 117 -0.51 14.94 4.72
CA VAL A 117 -1.74 15.53 4.21
C VAL A 117 -2.75 15.68 5.34
N ASP A 118 -3.41 16.83 5.33
CA ASP A 118 -4.48 17.16 6.26
C ASP A 118 -5.82 16.71 5.68
N HIS A 119 -6.63 15.97 6.45
CA HIS A 119 -7.96 15.55 6.03
C HIS A 119 -8.97 15.68 7.17
N GLY A 120 -9.84 16.70 7.09
CA GLY A 120 -10.79 16.99 8.16
C GLY A 120 -10.07 17.22 9.51
N SER A 121 -10.40 16.42 10.51
CA SER A 121 -9.86 16.48 11.88
C SER A 121 -8.56 15.70 12.10
N TRP A 122 -8.03 15.01 11.09
CA TRP A 122 -6.82 14.21 11.22
C TRP A 122 -5.77 14.56 10.17
N THR A 123 -4.54 14.10 10.42
CA THR A 123 -3.39 14.27 9.54
C THR A 123 -2.74 12.91 9.30
N LEU A 124 -2.48 12.59 8.04
CA LEU A 124 -1.79 11.38 7.61
C LEU A 124 -0.36 11.72 7.23
N PHE A 125 0.57 10.97 7.80
CA PHE A 125 2.00 11.07 7.55
C PHE A 125 2.44 9.86 6.75
N TYR A 126 3.18 10.11 5.68
CA TYR A 126 3.67 9.06 4.81
C TYR A 126 5.04 9.41 4.24
N SER A 127 5.82 8.40 3.88
CA SER A 127 7.09 8.60 3.19
C SER A 127 7.04 8.08 1.77
N VAL A 128 7.88 8.66 0.93
CA VAL A 128 8.03 8.29 -0.48
C VAL A 128 9.49 7.92 -0.73
N ALA A 129 9.71 6.72 -1.23
CA ALA A 129 10.98 6.26 -1.76
C ALA A 129 10.86 6.10 -3.28
N ALA A 130 11.59 6.92 -4.03
CA ALA A 130 11.64 6.83 -5.48
C ALA A 130 12.79 5.91 -5.93
N THR A 131 12.53 5.09 -6.94
CA THR A 131 13.56 4.34 -7.67
C THR A 131 13.45 4.67 -9.15
N CYS A 132 14.53 5.18 -9.73
CA CYS A 132 14.59 5.64 -11.11
C CYS A 132 15.45 4.68 -11.93
N GLN A 133 14.84 3.82 -12.75
CA GLN A 133 15.56 2.89 -13.64
C GLN A 133 15.06 2.91 -15.07
N CYS A 134 14.06 3.74 -15.41
CA CYS A 134 13.66 3.89 -16.80
C CYS A 134 14.78 4.52 -17.63
N LYS A 135 14.89 4.06 -18.88
CA LYS A 135 15.65 4.78 -19.91
C LYS A 135 14.93 6.10 -20.22
N ASP A 136 15.68 7.07 -20.74
CA ASP A 136 15.11 8.35 -21.18
C ASP A 136 13.89 8.14 -22.08
N ASP A 137 12.87 8.99 -21.87
CA ASP A 137 11.61 9.01 -22.63
C ASP A 137 10.74 7.75 -22.58
N VAL A 138 11.03 6.80 -21.68
CA VAL A 138 10.17 5.62 -21.46
C VAL A 138 9.12 5.93 -20.39
N THR A 139 7.84 5.81 -20.77
CA THR A 139 6.73 5.82 -19.81
C THR A 139 6.55 4.42 -19.22
N PRO A 140 6.65 4.24 -17.89
CA PRO A 140 6.44 2.94 -17.27
C PRO A 140 4.98 2.49 -17.40
N ASP A 141 4.78 1.20 -17.64
CA ASP A 141 3.47 0.53 -17.62
C ASP A 141 3.15 0.09 -16.19
N CYS A 142 2.15 0.73 -15.61
CA CYS A 142 1.75 0.52 -14.22
C CYS A 142 0.64 -0.51 -14.05
N ASN A 143 0.17 -1.16 -15.12
CA ASN A 143 -0.87 -2.16 -15.02
C ASN A 143 -0.39 -3.36 -14.17
N GLY A 144 -0.85 -3.41 -12.91
CA GLY A 144 -0.45 -4.45 -11.95
C GLY A 144 1.01 -4.36 -11.50
N ALA A 145 1.66 -3.19 -11.59
CA ALA A 145 3.05 -3.02 -11.17
C ALA A 145 3.19 -3.13 -9.64
N THR A 146 3.84 -4.20 -9.20
CA THR A 146 4.05 -4.51 -7.77
C THR A 146 5.48 -4.25 -7.29
N GLY A 147 6.32 -3.71 -8.17
CA GLY A 147 7.75 -3.55 -8.00
C GLY A 147 8.44 -3.29 -9.34
N LEU A 148 9.77 -3.20 -9.30
CA LEU A 148 10.57 -2.94 -10.49
C LEU A 148 10.47 -4.07 -11.52
N SER A 149 10.31 -3.70 -12.78
CA SER A 149 10.42 -4.59 -13.93
C SER A 149 10.87 -3.80 -15.15
N GLU A 150 11.16 -4.48 -16.26
CA GLU A 150 11.46 -3.81 -17.54
C GLU A 150 10.33 -2.87 -17.99
N LYS A 151 9.08 -3.18 -17.60
CA LYS A 151 7.89 -2.37 -17.91
C LYS A 151 7.57 -1.32 -16.85
N ALA A 152 7.80 -1.64 -15.57
CA ALA A 152 7.59 -0.76 -14.42
C ALA A 152 8.93 -0.29 -13.85
N CYS A 153 9.73 0.38 -14.68
CA CYS A 153 11.13 0.72 -14.41
C CYS A 153 11.31 1.92 -13.47
N ASN A 154 10.28 2.75 -13.27
CA ASN A 154 10.26 3.81 -12.27
C ASN A 154 9.17 3.50 -11.26
N ILE A 155 9.53 3.50 -9.96
CA ILE A 155 8.62 3.17 -8.87
C ILE A 155 8.69 4.26 -7.81
N ALA A 156 7.53 4.76 -7.39
CA ALA A 156 7.37 5.58 -6.20
C ALA A 156 6.68 4.73 -5.13
N SER A 157 7.44 4.30 -4.12
CA SER A 157 6.93 3.49 -3.02
C SER A 157 6.48 4.38 -1.88
N PHE A 158 5.22 4.21 -1.46
CA PHE A 158 4.57 4.97 -0.41
C PHE A 158 4.45 4.10 0.85
N ASP A 159 4.93 4.62 1.98
CA ASP A 159 4.79 4.00 3.30
C ASP A 159 3.91 4.85 4.20
N LEU A 160 2.93 4.25 4.86
CA LEU A 160 2.14 4.92 5.88
C LEU A 160 2.95 4.97 7.19
N CYS A 161 3.20 6.19 7.67
CA CYS A 161 4.11 6.43 8.80
C CYS A 161 3.38 6.74 10.10
N GLY A 162 2.16 7.25 10.02
CA GLY A 162 1.36 7.58 11.18
C GLY A 162 0.10 8.34 10.82
N LEU A 163 -0.83 8.33 11.75
CA LEU A 163 -2.07 9.09 11.73
C LEU A 163 -2.19 9.77 13.09
N ILE A 164 -2.56 11.06 13.11
CA ILE A 164 -2.84 11.80 14.35
C ILE A 164 -4.13 12.60 14.19
N GLU A 165 -4.79 12.89 15.30
CA GLU A 165 -5.80 13.94 15.36
C GLU A 165 -5.13 15.31 15.46
N LYS A 166 -5.63 16.30 14.71
CA LYS A 166 -5.08 17.65 14.74
C LYS A 166 -5.20 18.31 16.10
N ASP A 167 -6.29 18.02 16.82
CA ASP A 167 -6.55 18.55 18.16
C ASP A 167 -5.80 17.78 19.26
N ASN A 168 -5.10 16.70 18.91
CA ASN A 168 -4.26 15.93 19.84
C ASN A 168 -3.05 15.31 19.11
N PRO A 169 -2.12 16.14 18.61
CA PRO A 169 -1.06 15.69 17.71
C PRO A 169 0.01 14.82 18.39
N SER A 170 -0.01 14.75 19.73
CA SER A 170 0.96 14.00 20.53
C SER A 170 0.62 12.52 20.69
N VAL A 171 -0.61 12.10 20.34
CA VAL A 171 -1.05 10.71 20.49
C VAL A 171 -1.38 10.14 19.10
N PRO A 172 -0.59 9.16 18.61
CA PRO A 172 -0.86 8.55 17.31
C PRO A 172 -2.10 7.67 17.38
N CYS A 173 -2.86 7.65 16.28
CA CYS A 173 -3.93 6.68 16.08
C CYS A 173 -3.34 5.28 15.89
N THR A 174 -4.04 4.27 16.38
CA THR A 174 -3.64 2.86 16.28
C THR A 174 -4.56 2.11 15.34
N ALA A 175 -4.04 1.11 14.63
CA ALA A 175 -4.88 0.26 13.79
C ALA A 175 -5.92 -0.46 14.66
N ALA A 176 -7.19 -0.45 14.20
CA ALA A 176 -8.30 -1.13 14.86
C ALA A 176 -8.31 -2.64 14.60
#